data_AF-A0A3C0VEY3-F1
#
_entry.id   AF-A0A3C0VEY3-F1
#
_cell.length_a   1.000
_cell.length_b   1.000
_cell.length_c   1.000
_cell.angle_alpha   90.00
_cell.angle_beta   90.00
_cell.angle_gamma   90.00
#
_symmetry.space_group_name_H-M   'P 1'
#
loop_
_entity.id
_entity.type
_entity.pdbx_description
1 polymer ?
#
loop_
_entity_poly.entity_id
_entity_poly.type
_entity_poly.pdbx_seq_one_letter_code
_entity_poly.pdbx_strand_id
1 'polypeptide(L)'
;MEMPNDASPGDTDPRELFDRGLELFTRGAAEESVAALREAFFGNLHIAPLLLGMEVAPDAMAVPGPCGTAEAAREYVRAARPRWQAVPHGLRYLRCLWNDPLVRREIRSYGNLCKSFARAQGNARLAEFAAEREKFTNLRRIRSTEKEILERVRQFRFDLPPPLPRACAVTIASRAADDLAAFLSRVLGFAPAARKADGARVFAFQGLELCVVAGEEESHAGCEIAFRVADFDYYALRLEDEEITPCEASTGLRRERFLVLALPGGLRLRLIGGPPGAEAHS
;
A
#
# COMPACT_ATOMS: atom_id res chain seq x y z
N MET A 1 -30.66 10.69 39.93
CA MET A 1 -31.26 10.25 38.65
C MET A 1 -30.43 10.91 37.57
N GLU A 2 -29.31 10.29 37.23
CA GLU A 2 -28.40 10.80 36.20
C GLU A 2 -29.04 10.55 34.85
N MET A 3 -29.20 11.62 34.08
CA MET A 3 -29.67 11.56 32.70
C MET A 3 -28.62 10.79 31.88
N PRO A 4 -29.04 9.88 30.99
CA PRO A 4 -28.11 9.17 30.13
C PRO A 4 -27.46 10.18 29.18
N ASN A 5 -26.13 10.11 29.13
CA ASN A 5 -25.29 10.86 28.22
C ASN A 5 -25.56 10.37 26.80
N ASP A 6 -26.50 11.01 26.10
CA ASP A 6 -26.73 10.81 24.67
C ASP A 6 -25.49 11.29 23.91
N ALA A 7 -24.55 10.36 23.68
CA ALA A 7 -23.46 10.57 22.76
C ALA A 7 -24.05 10.82 21.36
N SER A 8 -23.79 12.01 20.82
CA SER A 8 -24.22 12.39 19.48
C SER A 8 -23.66 11.39 18.46
N PRO A 9 -24.46 10.90 17.48
CA PRO A 9 -23.99 9.97 16.47
C PRO A 9 -22.97 10.67 15.55
N GLY A 10 -21.69 10.57 15.91
CA GLY A 10 -20.59 11.29 15.25
C GLY A 10 -19.29 11.43 16.07
N ASP A 11 -19.32 11.09 17.37
CA ASP A 11 -18.20 11.26 18.31
C ASP A 11 -17.34 10.00 18.53
N THR A 12 -17.60 8.89 17.83
CA THR A 12 -16.79 7.68 18.00
C THR A 12 -15.37 7.91 17.50
N ASP A 13 -14.38 7.62 18.33
CA ASP A 13 -12.97 7.79 18.00
C ASP A 13 -12.61 6.92 16.78
N PRO A 14 -12.02 7.48 15.71
CA PRO A 14 -11.62 6.68 14.54
C PRO A 14 -10.72 5.49 14.92
N ARG A 15 -9.88 5.63 15.96
CA ARG A 15 -9.00 4.57 16.43
C ARG A 15 -9.77 3.36 16.93
N GLU A 16 -10.84 3.59 17.70
CA GLU A 16 -11.73 2.53 18.19
C GLU A 16 -12.49 1.87 17.03
N LEU A 17 -12.89 2.65 16.02
CA LEU A 17 -13.54 2.10 14.83
C LEU A 17 -12.61 1.22 13.99
N PHE A 18 -11.32 1.55 13.88
CA PHE A 18 -10.33 0.67 13.25
C PHE A 18 -10.13 -0.62 14.04
N ASP A 19 -10.00 -0.55 15.37
CA ASP A 19 -9.86 -1.72 16.23
C ASP A 19 -11.10 -2.62 16.16
N ARG A 20 -12.29 -2.03 16.23
CA ARG A 20 -13.58 -2.71 16.07
C ARG A 20 -13.72 -3.35 14.69
N GLY A 21 -13.30 -2.64 13.63
CA GLY A 21 -13.31 -3.17 12.27
C GLY A 21 -12.46 -4.44 12.13
N LEU A 22 -11.26 -4.44 12.71
CA LEU A 22 -10.40 -5.62 12.74
C LEU A 22 -11.04 -6.78 13.52
N GLU A 23 -11.59 -6.51 14.70
CA GLU A 23 -12.28 -7.51 15.53
C GLU A 23 -13.47 -8.13 14.79
N LEU A 24 -14.32 -7.31 14.16
CA LEU A 24 -15.46 -7.78 13.37
C LEU A 24 -15.03 -8.62 12.17
N PHE A 25 -13.96 -8.22 11.48
CA PHE A 25 -13.35 -9.03 10.42
C PHE A 25 -12.92 -10.41 10.94
N THR A 26 -12.21 -10.47 12.09
CA THR A 26 -11.78 -11.75 12.67
C THR A 26 -12.93 -12.68 13.06
N ARG A 27 -14.09 -12.11 13.40
CA ARG A 27 -15.32 -12.87 13.72
C ARG A 27 -16.16 -13.25 12.50
N GLY A 28 -15.72 -12.89 11.30
CA GLY A 28 -16.47 -13.12 10.06
C GLY A 28 -17.66 -12.16 9.87
N ALA A 29 -17.81 -11.13 10.71
CA ALA A 29 -18.85 -10.12 10.62
C ALA A 29 -18.49 -9.06 9.57
N ALA A 30 -18.43 -9.48 8.30
CA ALA A 30 -17.87 -8.69 7.21
C ALA A 30 -18.61 -7.37 6.98
N GLU A 31 -19.94 -7.36 7.07
CA GLU A 31 -20.77 -6.17 6.79
C GLU A 31 -20.49 -5.09 7.84
N GLU A 32 -20.62 -5.46 9.11
CA GLU A 32 -20.36 -4.57 10.25
C GLU A 32 -18.91 -4.06 10.26
N SER A 33 -17.96 -4.91 9.87
CA SER A 33 -16.55 -4.54 9.69
C SER A 33 -16.38 -3.49 8.60
N VAL A 34 -17.02 -3.66 7.43
CA VAL A 34 -16.97 -2.67 6.34
C VAL A 34 -17.56 -1.35 6.79
N ALA A 35 -18.71 -1.35 7.46
CA ALA A 35 -19.33 -0.14 7.98
C ALA A 35 -18.40 0.60 8.96
N ALA A 36 -17.85 -0.13 9.95
CA ALA A 36 -16.95 0.45 10.95
C ALA A 36 -15.69 1.05 10.33
N LEU A 37 -15.03 0.33 9.42
CA LEU A 37 -13.81 0.80 8.76
C LEU A 37 -14.07 2.00 7.85
N ARG A 38 -15.20 2.00 7.12
CA ARG A 38 -15.57 3.15 6.28
C ARG A 38 -15.83 4.39 7.11
N GLU A 39 -16.53 4.27 8.23
CA GLU A 39 -16.71 5.38 9.17
C GLU A 39 -15.35 5.87 9.71
N ALA A 40 -14.47 4.93 10.08
CA ALA A 40 -13.11 5.23 10.55
C ALA A 40 -12.28 6.01 9.53
N PHE A 41 -12.40 5.69 8.23
CA PHE A 41 -11.69 6.40 7.16
C PHE A 41 -12.03 7.90 7.15
N PHE A 42 -13.28 8.27 7.39
CA PHE A 42 -13.71 9.67 7.42
C PHE A 42 -13.41 10.36 8.76
N GLY A 43 -13.19 9.59 9.83
CA GLY A 43 -12.73 10.13 11.12
C GLY A 43 -11.25 10.49 11.13
N ASN A 44 -10.39 9.69 10.48
CA ASN A 44 -9.00 10.04 10.23
C ASN A 44 -8.47 9.42 8.93
N LEU A 45 -8.30 10.27 7.91
CA LEU A 45 -7.87 9.89 6.56
C LEU A 45 -6.42 9.35 6.49
N HIS A 46 -5.66 9.45 7.58
CA HIS A 46 -4.25 9.07 7.62
C HIS A 46 -4.03 7.66 8.18
N ILE A 47 -4.94 7.12 9.01
CA ILE A 47 -4.73 5.83 9.69
C ILE A 47 -4.59 4.66 8.70
N ALA A 48 -5.54 4.47 7.79
CA ALA A 48 -5.50 3.36 6.84
C ALA A 48 -4.25 3.39 5.94
N PRO A 49 -3.89 4.52 5.28
CA PRO A 49 -2.63 4.63 4.56
C PRO A 49 -1.40 4.27 5.41
N LEU A 50 -1.32 4.77 6.65
CA LEU A 50 -0.20 4.50 7.54
C LEU A 50 -0.13 3.02 7.96
N LEU A 51 -1.27 2.36 8.20
CA LEU A 51 -1.32 0.91 8.43
C LEU A 51 -0.83 0.13 7.20
N LEU A 52 -1.20 0.59 6.00
CA LEU A 52 -0.79 0.00 4.72
C LEU A 52 0.63 0.37 4.28
N GLY A 53 1.38 1.12 5.10
CA GLY A 53 2.74 1.56 4.77
C GLY A 53 2.82 2.54 3.61
N MET A 54 1.77 3.31 3.37
CA MET A 54 1.73 4.39 2.38
C MET A 54 2.21 5.71 2.98
N GLU A 55 2.78 6.59 2.15
CA GLU A 55 3.04 7.96 2.58
C GLU A 55 1.77 8.79 2.69
N VAL A 56 1.81 9.69 3.66
CA VAL A 56 0.73 10.61 3.95
C VAL A 56 1.32 12.00 4.15
N ALA A 57 0.85 12.96 3.36
CA ALA A 57 1.20 14.37 3.53
C ALA A 57 0.54 14.91 4.82
N PRO A 58 1.28 15.59 5.72
CA PRO A 58 0.79 15.96 7.07
C PRO A 58 -0.51 16.78 7.08
N ASP A 59 -0.65 17.72 6.14
CA ASP A 59 -1.68 18.77 6.23
C ASP A 59 -2.73 18.72 5.11
N ALA A 60 -2.56 17.84 4.13
CA ALA A 60 -3.41 17.88 2.94
C ALA A 60 -4.83 17.37 3.21
N MET A 61 -5.06 16.62 4.28
CA MET A 61 -6.32 15.90 4.53
C MET A 61 -6.70 15.80 6.02
N ALA A 62 -6.15 16.67 6.87
CA ALA A 62 -6.48 16.67 8.29
C ALA A 62 -7.97 16.93 8.50
N VAL A 63 -8.62 16.01 9.21
CA VAL A 63 -10.01 16.17 9.63
C VAL A 63 -10.02 17.15 10.82
N PRO A 64 -10.85 18.20 10.82
CA PRO A 64 -11.01 19.08 11.97
C PRO A 64 -11.27 18.31 13.27
N GLY A 65 -10.43 18.51 14.27
CA GLY A 65 -10.51 17.85 15.58
C GLY A 65 -9.19 17.19 16.00
N PRO A 66 -9.02 16.90 17.30
CA PRO A 66 -7.77 16.38 17.85
C PRO A 66 -7.40 14.99 17.30
N CYS A 67 -8.40 14.16 16.98
CA CYS A 67 -8.19 12.81 16.46
C CYS A 67 -7.98 12.75 14.94
N GLY A 68 -8.09 13.85 14.21
CA GLY A 68 -8.03 13.91 12.74
C GLY A 68 -6.64 14.21 12.16
N THR A 69 -5.64 14.42 13.02
CA THR A 69 -4.28 14.82 12.65
C THR A 69 -3.44 13.63 12.18
N ALA A 70 -2.34 13.92 11.47
CA ALA A 70 -1.37 12.90 11.07
C ALA A 70 -0.57 12.37 12.28
N GLU A 71 -0.32 13.21 13.29
CA GLU A 71 0.37 12.84 14.53
C GLU A 71 -0.43 11.81 15.31
N ALA A 72 -1.72 12.06 15.55
CA ALA A 72 -2.62 11.14 16.25
C ALA A 72 -2.71 9.79 15.51
N ALA A 73 -2.75 9.82 14.18
CA ALA A 73 -2.74 8.61 13.36
C ALA A 73 -1.43 7.82 13.51
N ARG A 74 -0.27 8.50 13.48
CA ARG A 74 1.04 7.86 13.65
C ARG A 74 1.18 7.21 15.02
N GLU A 75 0.73 7.87 16.07
CA GLU A 75 0.75 7.33 17.44
C GLU A 75 -0.07 6.04 17.52
N TYR A 76 -1.31 6.05 17.04
CA TYR A 76 -2.16 4.87 16.98
C TYR A 76 -1.51 3.74 16.15
N VAL A 77 -1.02 4.04 14.95
CA VAL A 77 -0.47 3.02 14.04
C VAL A 77 0.76 2.33 14.61
N ARG A 78 1.61 3.01 15.38
CA ARG A 78 2.75 2.37 16.06
C ARG A 78 2.31 1.23 16.97
N ALA A 79 1.21 1.42 17.72
CA ALA A 79 0.67 0.41 18.61
C ALA A 79 -0.21 -0.62 17.89
N ALA A 80 -0.96 -0.19 16.88
CA ALA A 80 -1.96 -1.02 16.22
C ALA A 80 -1.38 -1.92 15.12
N ARG A 81 -0.32 -1.50 14.42
CA ARG A 81 0.24 -2.22 13.28
C ARG A 81 0.59 -3.70 13.59
N PRO A 82 1.27 -4.04 14.71
CA PRO A 82 1.55 -5.43 15.02
C PRO A 82 0.27 -6.28 15.17
N ARG A 83 -0.80 -5.73 15.74
CA ARG A 83 -2.10 -6.43 15.86
C ARG A 83 -2.73 -6.69 14.49
N TRP A 84 -2.69 -5.70 13.60
CA TRP A 84 -3.18 -5.84 12.23
C TRP A 84 -2.35 -6.85 11.41
N GLN A 85 -1.05 -6.95 11.66
CA GLN A 85 -0.16 -7.92 11.02
C GLN A 85 -0.38 -9.34 11.55
N ALA A 86 -0.66 -9.49 12.85
CA ALA A 86 -0.92 -10.78 13.48
C ALA A 86 -2.24 -11.42 13.03
N VAL A 87 -3.20 -10.61 12.57
CA VAL A 87 -4.47 -11.13 12.03
C VAL A 87 -4.27 -11.62 10.60
N PRO A 88 -4.56 -12.91 10.30
CA PRO A 88 -4.49 -13.43 8.95
C PRO A 88 -5.29 -12.56 7.98
N HIS A 89 -4.63 -12.08 6.93
CA HIS A 89 -5.20 -11.24 5.88
C HIS A 89 -5.75 -9.87 6.34
N GLY A 90 -5.54 -9.45 7.60
CA GLY A 90 -6.09 -8.18 8.11
C GLY A 90 -5.66 -6.96 7.28
N LEU A 91 -4.36 -6.83 7.02
CA LEU A 91 -3.85 -5.74 6.16
C LEU A 91 -4.29 -5.86 4.70
N ARG A 92 -4.47 -7.08 4.18
CA ARG A 92 -4.96 -7.31 2.82
C ARG A 92 -6.43 -6.91 2.70
N TYR A 93 -7.25 -7.27 3.68
CA TYR A 93 -8.64 -6.86 3.79
C TYR A 93 -8.77 -5.33 3.85
N LEU A 94 -7.98 -4.68 4.71
CA LEU A 94 -7.92 -3.22 4.79
C LEU A 94 -7.52 -2.60 3.44
N ARG A 95 -6.53 -3.18 2.75
CA ARG A 95 -6.08 -2.72 1.43
C ARG A 95 -7.18 -2.81 0.39
N CYS A 96 -7.97 -3.88 0.40
CA CYS A 96 -9.08 -4.07 -0.54
C CYS A 96 -10.16 -3.00 -0.32
N LEU A 97 -10.53 -2.77 0.93
CA LEU A 97 -11.53 -1.75 1.27
C LEU A 97 -11.03 -0.34 0.97
N TRP A 98 -9.81 -0.01 1.38
CA TRP A 98 -9.23 1.32 1.15
C TRP A 98 -9.13 1.65 -0.33
N ASN A 99 -8.81 0.67 -1.18
CA ASN A 99 -8.65 0.85 -2.62
C ASN A 99 -9.91 0.56 -3.44
N ASP A 100 -11.04 0.23 -2.82
CA ASP A 100 -12.29 0.06 -3.56
C ASP A 100 -12.63 1.36 -4.34
N PRO A 101 -13.03 1.28 -5.63
CA PRO A 101 -13.28 2.46 -6.45
C PRO A 101 -14.30 3.44 -5.88
N LEU A 102 -15.34 2.94 -5.19
CA LEU A 102 -16.34 3.79 -4.56
C LEU A 102 -15.75 4.46 -3.32
N VAL A 103 -15.10 3.68 -2.46
CA VAL A 103 -14.43 4.20 -1.25
C VAL A 103 -13.40 5.28 -1.60
N ARG A 104 -12.58 5.05 -2.63
CA ARG A 104 -11.59 6.03 -3.12
C ARG A 104 -12.25 7.29 -3.67
N ARG A 105 -13.39 7.18 -4.36
CA ARG A 105 -14.14 8.34 -4.85
C ARG A 105 -14.65 9.18 -3.66
N GLU A 106 -15.19 8.54 -2.64
CA GLU A 106 -15.70 9.21 -1.45
C GLU A 106 -14.59 9.87 -0.64
N ILE A 107 -13.47 9.18 -0.43
CA ILE A 107 -12.27 9.72 0.24
C ILE A 107 -11.75 10.95 -0.50
N ARG A 108 -11.73 10.95 -1.84
CA ARG A 108 -11.33 12.14 -2.62
C ARG A 108 -12.28 13.31 -2.42
N SER A 109 -13.59 13.06 -2.49
CA SER A 109 -14.60 14.09 -2.24
C SER A 109 -14.49 14.68 -0.84
N TYR A 110 -14.31 13.83 0.17
CA TYR A 110 -14.17 14.26 1.56
C TYR A 110 -12.82 14.94 1.84
N GLY A 111 -11.73 14.48 1.23
CA GLY A 111 -10.44 15.17 1.31
C GLY A 111 -10.49 16.57 0.71
N ASN A 112 -11.25 16.78 -0.37
CA ASN A 112 -11.48 18.11 -0.93
C ASN A 112 -12.30 19.00 0.01
N LEU A 113 -13.29 18.43 0.70
CA LEU A 113 -14.05 19.11 1.75
C LEU A 113 -13.12 19.56 2.90
N CYS A 114 -12.28 18.66 3.42
CA CYS A 114 -11.33 18.99 4.49
C CYS A 114 -10.39 20.13 4.06
N LYS A 115 -9.90 20.12 2.82
CA LYS A 115 -9.06 21.20 2.26
C LYS A 115 -9.81 22.52 2.12
N SER A 116 -11.06 22.52 1.66
CA SER A 116 -11.84 23.77 1.55
C SER A 116 -12.10 24.38 2.91
N PHE A 117 -12.35 23.55 3.93
CA PHE A 117 -12.56 24.01 5.30
C PHE A 117 -11.28 24.48 5.98
N ALA A 118 -10.15 23.80 5.80
CA ALA A 118 -8.86 24.25 6.34
C ALA A 118 -8.46 25.66 5.85
N ARG A 119 -8.93 26.05 4.65
CA ARG A 119 -8.71 27.39 4.08
C ARG A 119 -9.69 28.44 4.58
N ALA A 120 -10.79 28.02 5.20
CA ALA A 120 -11.91 28.87 5.56
C ALA A 120 -11.92 29.14 7.08
N GLN A 121 -11.44 30.31 7.51
CA GLN A 121 -11.37 30.68 8.95
C GLN A 121 -12.77 30.94 9.57
N GLY A 122 -13.02 30.50 10.81
CA GLY A 122 -14.15 30.91 11.67
C GLY A 122 -14.98 29.76 12.31
N ASN A 123 -15.48 29.95 13.55
CA ASN A 123 -16.22 28.93 14.32
C ASN A 123 -17.57 28.52 13.71
N ALA A 124 -18.28 29.44 13.04
CA ALA A 124 -19.54 29.12 12.34
C ALA A 124 -19.33 28.05 11.25
N ARG A 125 -18.13 27.99 10.67
CA ARG A 125 -17.76 27.01 9.63
C ARG A 125 -17.50 25.62 10.19
N LEU A 126 -17.21 25.46 11.49
CA LEU A 126 -17.07 24.12 12.09
C LEU A 126 -18.43 23.41 12.19
N ALA A 127 -19.51 24.15 12.45
CA ALA A 127 -20.87 23.61 12.44
C ALA A 127 -21.32 23.23 11.01
N GLU A 128 -21.01 24.07 10.02
CA GLU A 128 -21.25 23.75 8.61
C GLU A 128 -20.45 22.52 8.16
N PHE A 129 -19.18 22.41 8.59
CA PHE A 129 -18.36 21.22 8.34
C PHE A 129 -18.97 19.97 8.96
N ALA A 130 -19.45 20.04 10.20
CA ALA A 130 -20.07 18.91 10.87
C ALA A 130 -21.31 18.40 10.10
N ALA A 131 -22.16 19.32 9.63
CA ALA A 131 -23.33 18.98 8.81
C ALA A 131 -22.96 18.42 7.43
N GLU A 132 -21.90 18.93 6.80
CA GLU A 132 -21.39 18.39 5.53
C GLU A 132 -20.71 17.03 5.70
N ARG A 133 -19.97 16.84 6.80
CA ARG A 133 -19.33 15.57 7.19
C ARG A 133 -20.36 14.49 7.44
N GLU A 134 -21.50 14.84 8.05
CA GLU A 134 -22.60 13.90 8.29
C GLU A 134 -23.05 13.22 6.98
N LYS A 135 -23.00 13.92 5.83
CA LYS A 135 -23.33 13.33 4.52
C LYS A 135 -22.41 12.15 4.14
N PHE A 136 -21.19 12.10 4.68
CA PHE A 136 -20.20 11.04 4.42
C PHE A 136 -20.21 9.95 5.49
N THR A 137 -20.49 10.30 6.75
CA THR A 137 -20.56 9.36 7.88
C THR A 137 -21.95 8.79 8.11
N ASN A 138 -22.97 9.23 7.38
CA ASN A 138 -24.34 8.73 7.52
C ASN A 138 -24.42 7.21 7.26
N LEU A 139 -24.74 6.46 8.33
CA LEU A 139 -24.83 5.00 8.30
C LEU A 139 -25.84 4.47 7.28
N ARG A 140 -26.96 5.17 7.02
CA ARG A 140 -27.93 4.74 6.00
C ARG A 140 -27.33 4.77 4.60
N ARG A 141 -26.51 5.79 4.31
CA ARG A 141 -25.79 5.88 3.03
C ARG A 141 -24.69 4.83 2.95
N ILE A 142 -23.89 4.67 4.01
CA ILE A 142 -22.83 3.65 4.05
C ILE A 142 -23.43 2.27 3.74
N ARG A 143 -24.56 1.92 4.36
CA ARG A 143 -25.32 0.68 4.10
C ARG A 143 -25.85 0.57 2.66
N SER A 144 -26.21 1.67 2.00
CA SER A 144 -26.72 1.62 0.62
C SER A 144 -25.69 1.21 -0.43
N THR A 145 -24.40 1.47 -0.18
CA THR A 145 -23.30 1.05 -1.08
C THR A 145 -22.51 -0.14 -0.55
N GLU A 146 -22.88 -0.63 0.64
CA GLU A 146 -22.21 -1.72 1.35
C GLU A 146 -22.28 -3.03 0.58
N LYS A 147 -23.43 -3.37 -0.01
CA LYS A 147 -23.60 -4.62 -0.77
C LYS A 147 -22.64 -4.73 -1.96
N GLU A 148 -22.45 -3.64 -2.71
CA GLU A 148 -21.55 -3.62 -3.87
C GLU A 148 -20.07 -3.73 -3.46
N ILE A 149 -19.70 -3.06 -2.37
CA ILE A 149 -18.35 -3.15 -1.80
C ILE A 149 -18.10 -4.57 -1.26
N LEU A 150 -19.07 -5.13 -0.53
CA LEU A 150 -18.99 -6.49 -0.01
C LEU A 150 -18.91 -7.53 -1.12
N GLU A 151 -19.64 -7.37 -2.24
CA GLU A 151 -19.52 -8.27 -3.39
C GLU A 151 -18.10 -8.26 -3.96
N ARG A 152 -17.47 -7.09 -4.11
CA ARG A 152 -16.07 -6.98 -4.56
C ARG A 152 -15.08 -7.52 -3.54
N VAL A 153 -15.31 -7.26 -2.26
CA VAL A 153 -14.47 -7.75 -1.16
C VAL A 153 -14.59 -9.27 -1.03
N ARG A 154 -15.78 -9.85 -1.21
CA ARG A 154 -16.00 -11.31 -1.24
C ARG A 154 -15.35 -11.97 -2.46
N GLN A 155 -15.24 -11.24 -3.58
CA GLN A 155 -14.46 -11.71 -4.74
C GLN A 155 -12.96 -11.76 -4.45
N PHE A 156 -12.45 -10.97 -3.50
CA PHE A 156 -11.12 -11.18 -2.95
C PHE A 156 -11.14 -12.44 -2.09
N ARG A 157 -10.64 -13.53 -2.67
CA ARG A 157 -10.38 -14.77 -1.93
C ARG A 157 -9.23 -14.53 -0.96
N PHE A 158 -9.57 -14.10 0.26
CA PHE A 158 -8.62 -13.90 1.35
C PHE A 158 -7.95 -15.21 1.73
N ASP A 159 -8.67 -16.33 1.64
CA ASP A 159 -8.17 -17.69 1.90
C ASP A 159 -7.15 -18.19 0.86
N LEU A 160 -7.00 -17.49 -0.27
CA LEU A 160 -5.98 -17.82 -1.27
C LEU A 160 -4.73 -16.97 -1.04
N PRO A 161 -3.53 -17.53 -1.25
CA PRO A 161 -2.31 -16.74 -1.25
C PRO A 161 -2.44 -15.55 -2.22
N PRO A 162 -1.71 -14.45 -2.00
CA PRO A 162 -1.70 -13.36 -2.96
C PRO A 162 -1.33 -13.90 -4.35
N PRO A 163 -1.73 -13.19 -5.43
CA PRO A 163 -1.37 -13.56 -6.79
C PRO A 163 0.11 -13.92 -6.89
N LEU A 164 0.41 -14.98 -7.65
CA LEU A 164 1.77 -15.46 -7.80
C LEU A 164 2.70 -14.32 -8.24
N PRO A 165 3.95 -14.27 -7.72
CA PRO A 165 4.93 -13.29 -8.16
C PRO A 165 5.12 -13.41 -9.68
N ARG A 166 5.20 -12.26 -10.37
CA ARG A 166 5.44 -12.23 -11.82
C ARG A 166 6.88 -11.84 -12.07
N ALA A 167 7.65 -12.68 -12.75
CA ALA A 167 8.99 -12.33 -13.19
C ALA A 167 8.89 -11.10 -14.10
N CYS A 168 9.64 -10.06 -13.78
CA CYS A 168 9.59 -8.79 -14.50
C CYS A 168 10.96 -8.36 -15.04
N ALA A 169 12.06 -8.79 -14.41
CA ALA A 169 13.38 -8.58 -14.98
C ALA A 169 14.37 -9.68 -14.62
N VAL A 170 15.39 -9.85 -15.46
CA VAL A 170 16.62 -10.58 -15.19
C VAL A 170 17.77 -9.61 -15.41
N THR A 171 18.59 -9.39 -14.39
CA THR A 171 19.76 -8.52 -14.47
C THR A 171 21.02 -9.37 -14.46
N ILE A 172 21.90 -9.13 -15.42
CA ILE A 172 23.21 -9.77 -15.54
C ILE A 172 24.28 -8.70 -15.34
N ALA A 173 25.04 -8.81 -14.26
CA ALA A 173 26.23 -7.99 -14.05
C ALA A 173 27.45 -8.59 -14.75
N SER A 174 28.15 -7.79 -15.56
CA SER A 174 29.35 -8.22 -16.30
C SER A 174 30.35 -7.09 -16.43
N ARG A 175 31.66 -7.38 -16.27
CA ARG A 175 32.75 -6.43 -16.59
C ARG A 175 32.78 -6.08 -18.09
N ALA A 176 32.38 -7.03 -18.94
CA ALA A 176 32.27 -6.87 -20.38
C ALA A 176 30.81 -6.62 -20.80
N ALA A 177 30.10 -5.75 -20.09
CA ALA A 177 28.69 -5.47 -20.33
C ALA A 177 28.41 -5.01 -21.78
N ASP A 178 29.35 -4.29 -22.39
CA ASP A 178 29.28 -3.80 -23.77
C ASP A 178 29.35 -4.95 -24.77
N ASP A 179 30.36 -5.80 -24.63
CA ASP A 179 30.57 -6.97 -25.48
C ASP A 179 29.44 -7.98 -25.33
N LEU A 180 28.97 -8.19 -24.09
CA LEU A 180 27.84 -9.06 -23.80
C LEU A 180 26.55 -8.53 -24.43
N ALA A 181 26.27 -7.22 -24.33
CA ALA A 181 25.11 -6.64 -24.98
C ALA A 181 25.21 -6.70 -26.52
N ALA A 182 26.40 -6.49 -27.08
CA ALA A 182 26.63 -6.64 -28.52
C ALA A 182 26.44 -8.11 -28.98
N PHE A 183 26.92 -9.08 -28.19
CA PHE A 183 26.67 -10.49 -28.42
C PHE A 183 25.19 -10.83 -28.36
N LEU A 184 24.49 -10.42 -27.30
CA LEU A 184 23.04 -10.65 -27.14
C LEU A 184 22.24 -10.02 -28.28
N SER A 185 22.60 -8.82 -28.73
CA SER A 185 21.92 -8.17 -29.86
C SER A 185 22.04 -8.98 -31.15
N ARG A 186 23.20 -9.63 -31.38
CA ARG A 186 23.40 -10.52 -32.53
C ARG A 186 22.62 -11.82 -32.40
N VAL A 187 22.59 -12.43 -31.21
CA VAL A 187 21.91 -13.72 -30.97
C VAL A 187 20.39 -13.57 -30.97
N LEU A 188 19.87 -12.51 -30.36
CA LEU A 188 18.44 -12.26 -30.21
C LEU A 188 17.85 -11.55 -31.43
N GLY A 189 18.70 -10.97 -32.29
CA GLY A 189 18.31 -10.34 -33.55
C GLY A 189 17.75 -8.92 -33.39
N PHE A 190 17.93 -8.27 -32.24
CA PHE A 190 17.51 -6.89 -32.00
C PHE A 190 18.36 -6.18 -30.95
N ALA A 191 18.39 -4.85 -31.03
CA ALA A 191 19.18 -3.99 -30.15
C ALA A 191 18.46 -3.68 -28.82
N PRO A 192 19.17 -3.23 -27.76
CA PRO A 192 18.55 -2.82 -26.51
C PRO A 192 17.47 -1.75 -26.76
N ALA A 193 16.31 -1.93 -26.13
CA ALA A 193 15.18 -1.00 -26.22
C ALA A 193 15.44 0.32 -25.49
N ALA A 194 16.28 0.29 -24.44
CA ALA A 194 16.62 1.46 -23.66
C ALA A 194 18.01 1.33 -23.02
N ARG A 195 18.57 2.49 -22.64
CA ARG A 195 19.69 2.60 -21.72
C ARG A 195 19.22 3.35 -20.48
N LYS A 196 19.28 2.72 -19.31
CA LYS A 196 18.90 3.34 -18.03
C LYS A 196 20.02 4.27 -17.54
N ALA A 197 19.70 5.15 -16.58
CA ALA A 197 20.60 6.17 -16.05
C ALA A 197 21.84 5.58 -15.34
N ASP A 198 21.72 4.37 -14.82
CA ASP A 198 22.79 3.56 -14.24
C ASP A 198 23.71 2.91 -15.30
N GLY A 199 23.44 3.14 -16.59
CA GLY A 199 24.17 2.56 -17.70
C GLY A 199 23.67 1.17 -18.12
N ALA A 200 22.61 0.64 -17.49
CA ALA A 200 22.04 -0.66 -17.85
C ALA A 200 21.51 -0.67 -19.28
N ARG A 201 21.79 -1.74 -20.02
CA ARG A 201 21.24 -2.01 -21.35
C ARG A 201 20.05 -2.93 -21.22
N VAL A 202 18.89 -2.49 -21.66
CA VAL A 202 17.62 -3.18 -21.43
C VAL A 202 17.12 -3.78 -22.73
N PHE A 203 16.96 -5.10 -22.76
CA PHE A 203 16.28 -5.82 -23.83
C PHE A 203 14.89 -6.20 -23.32
N ALA A 204 13.83 -5.76 -24.01
CA ALA A 204 12.46 -6.02 -23.59
C ALA A 204 11.85 -7.21 -24.37
N PHE A 205 11.28 -8.18 -23.66
CA PHE A 205 10.68 -9.39 -24.21
C PHE A 205 9.32 -9.66 -23.56
N GLN A 206 8.21 -9.43 -24.27
CA GLN A 206 6.87 -9.89 -23.85
C GLN A 206 6.51 -9.62 -22.37
N GLY A 207 6.92 -8.47 -21.83
CA GLY A 207 6.68 -8.09 -20.42
C GLY A 207 7.76 -8.51 -19.41
N LEU A 208 8.89 -9.07 -19.87
CA LEU A 208 10.12 -9.33 -19.12
C LEU A 208 11.25 -8.44 -19.65
N GLU A 209 12.03 -7.85 -18.76
CA GLU A 209 13.25 -7.10 -19.10
C GLU A 209 14.50 -7.96 -18.87
N LEU A 210 15.41 -8.00 -19.84
CA LEU A 210 16.77 -8.49 -19.64
C LEU A 210 17.71 -7.29 -19.57
N CYS A 211 18.27 -7.05 -18.39
CA CYS A 211 19.15 -5.93 -18.11
C CYS A 211 20.60 -6.41 -18.06
N VAL A 212 21.50 -5.75 -18.79
CA VAL A 212 22.94 -5.97 -18.70
C VAL A 212 23.58 -4.73 -18.06
N VAL A 213 24.21 -4.91 -16.91
CA VAL A 213 24.86 -3.84 -16.14
C VAL A 213 26.36 -4.09 -16.02
N ALA A 214 27.14 -3.00 -15.93
CA ALA A 214 28.56 -3.10 -15.63
C ALA A 214 28.72 -3.58 -14.18
N GLY A 215 29.51 -4.64 -13.97
CA GLY A 215 29.78 -5.21 -12.65
C GLY A 215 31.28 -5.24 -12.33
N GLU A 216 31.64 -5.19 -11.05
CA GLU A 216 33.03 -5.12 -10.60
C GLU A 216 33.71 -6.49 -10.38
N GLU A 217 32.99 -7.61 -10.20
CA GLU A 217 33.59 -8.92 -9.92
C GLU A 217 33.55 -9.91 -11.09
N GLU A 218 34.61 -10.72 -11.22
CA GLU A 218 34.85 -11.72 -12.28
C GLU A 218 34.24 -13.10 -11.98
N SER A 219 33.77 -13.31 -10.74
CA SER A 219 33.24 -14.58 -10.27
C SER A 219 31.76 -14.72 -10.64
N HIS A 220 31.48 -15.39 -11.76
CA HIS A 220 30.14 -15.79 -12.19
C HIS A 220 29.11 -14.67 -12.16
N ALA A 221 29.02 -13.90 -13.25
CA ALA A 221 27.99 -12.92 -13.59
C ALA A 221 26.87 -12.82 -12.54
N GLY A 222 26.95 -11.82 -11.64
CA GLY A 222 25.95 -11.58 -10.62
C GLY A 222 24.58 -11.50 -11.29
N CYS A 223 23.81 -12.59 -11.16
CA CYS A 223 22.52 -12.74 -11.81
C CYS A 223 21.46 -12.43 -10.77
N GLU A 224 20.62 -11.45 -11.06
CA GLU A 224 19.49 -11.09 -10.21
C GLU A 224 18.18 -11.32 -10.98
N ILE A 225 17.28 -12.10 -10.40
CA ILE A 225 15.92 -12.27 -10.93
C ILE A 225 14.99 -11.39 -10.12
N ALA A 226 14.27 -10.50 -10.79
CA ALA A 226 13.28 -9.63 -10.18
C ALA A 226 11.87 -10.17 -10.40
N PHE A 227 11.13 -10.33 -9.30
CA PHE A 227 9.70 -10.59 -9.30
C PHE A 227 8.93 -9.40 -8.78
N ARG A 228 7.88 -9.01 -9.49
CA ARG A 228 6.88 -8.09 -8.97
C ARG A 228 5.86 -8.87 -8.14
N VAL A 229 5.65 -8.43 -6.91
CA VAL A 229 4.70 -9.02 -5.97
C VAL A 229 3.52 -8.09 -5.76
N ALA A 230 2.31 -8.65 -5.78
CA ALA A 230 1.08 -7.90 -5.55
C ALA A 230 0.94 -7.44 -4.09
N ASP A 231 1.47 -8.24 -3.16
CA ASP A 231 1.42 -7.99 -1.72
C ASP A 231 2.83 -8.13 -1.11
N PHE A 232 3.58 -7.04 -1.16
CA PHE A 232 4.96 -7.01 -0.65
C PHE A 232 5.04 -7.28 0.86
N ASP A 233 4.06 -6.80 1.63
CA ASP A 233 4.04 -6.97 3.07
C ASP A 233 3.79 -8.43 3.45
N TYR A 234 2.96 -9.15 2.68
CA TYR A 234 2.82 -10.60 2.83
C TYR A 234 4.14 -11.34 2.67
N TYR A 235 4.92 -11.04 1.62
CA TYR A 235 6.20 -11.72 1.41
C TYR A 235 7.26 -11.30 2.43
N ALA A 236 7.25 -10.04 2.90
CA ALA A 236 8.13 -9.60 3.97
C ALA A 236 7.88 -10.38 5.26
N LEU A 237 6.61 -10.49 5.69
CA LEU A 237 6.23 -11.26 6.88
C LEU A 237 6.58 -12.74 6.73
N ARG A 238 6.32 -13.34 5.56
CA ARG A 238 6.65 -14.74 5.32
C ARG A 238 8.15 -15.01 5.42
N LEU A 239 9.00 -14.07 5.00
CA LEU A 239 10.44 -14.21 5.17
C LEU A 239 10.86 -14.14 6.64
N GLU A 240 10.20 -13.30 7.45
CA GLU A 240 10.41 -13.26 8.91
C GLU A 240 9.99 -14.59 9.57
N ASP A 241 8.82 -15.14 9.20
CA ASP A 241 8.32 -16.42 9.72
C ASP A 241 9.25 -17.61 9.40
N GLU A 242 9.92 -17.56 8.24
CA GLU A 242 10.87 -18.59 7.80
C GLU A 242 12.32 -18.28 8.26
N GLU A 243 12.51 -17.25 9.09
CA GLU A 243 13.81 -16.78 9.57
C GLU A 243 14.80 -16.42 8.45
N ILE A 244 14.28 -16.03 7.28
CA ILE A 244 15.08 -15.64 6.10
C ILE A 244 15.37 -14.14 6.17
N THR A 245 16.64 -13.80 6.34
CA THR A 245 17.09 -12.39 6.36
C THR A 245 17.46 -11.91 4.95
N PRO A 246 16.83 -10.84 4.42
CA PRO A 246 17.24 -10.22 3.17
C PRO A 246 18.66 -9.65 3.26
N CYS A 247 19.45 -9.79 2.18
CA CYS A 247 20.78 -9.18 2.12
C CYS A 247 20.73 -7.69 1.77
N GLU A 248 19.69 -7.25 1.06
CA GLU A 248 19.40 -5.84 0.83
C GLU A 248 17.90 -5.59 0.95
N ALA A 249 17.53 -4.41 1.45
CA ALA A 249 16.14 -4.01 1.54
C ALA A 249 16.00 -2.50 1.32
N SER A 250 14.98 -2.12 0.56
CA SER A 250 14.46 -0.76 0.53
C SER A 250 12.99 -0.81 0.92
N THR A 251 12.71 -0.27 2.10
CA THR A 251 11.36 -0.09 2.63
C THR A 251 10.84 1.32 2.38
N GLY A 252 11.53 2.07 1.49
CA GLY A 252 11.25 3.46 1.16
C GLY A 252 9.79 3.70 0.72
N LEU A 253 9.32 4.89 1.06
CA LEU A 253 7.92 5.24 1.13
C LEU A 253 7.41 5.98 -0.15
N ARG A 254 8.31 6.55 -0.99
CA ARG A 254 8.02 7.17 -2.33
C ARG A 254 8.49 6.37 -3.55
N ARG A 255 9.16 5.25 -3.36
CA ARG A 255 9.79 4.47 -4.44
C ARG A 255 9.29 3.03 -4.41
N GLU A 256 9.60 2.27 -5.45
CA GLU A 256 9.43 0.82 -5.42
C GLU A 256 10.13 0.26 -4.18
N ARG A 257 9.36 -0.48 -3.37
CA ARG A 257 9.88 -1.23 -2.23
C ARG A 257 10.51 -2.50 -2.76
N PHE A 258 11.65 -2.89 -2.21
CA PHE A 258 12.26 -4.16 -2.60
C PHE A 258 12.94 -4.89 -1.45
N LEU A 259 13.00 -6.21 -1.56
CA LEU A 259 13.84 -7.09 -0.76
C LEU A 259 14.73 -7.88 -1.73
N VAL A 260 16.00 -8.05 -1.39
CA VAL A 260 16.92 -8.92 -2.14
C VAL A 260 17.34 -10.08 -1.24
N LEU A 261 17.20 -11.29 -1.76
CA LEU A 261 17.61 -12.52 -1.10
C LEU A 261 18.82 -13.08 -1.82
N ALA A 262 19.81 -13.53 -1.06
CA ALA A 262 20.90 -14.34 -1.57
C ALA A 262 20.43 -15.78 -1.70
N LEU A 263 20.50 -16.34 -2.91
CA LEU A 263 20.18 -17.73 -3.20
C LEU A 263 21.46 -18.57 -3.34
N PRO A 264 21.37 -19.90 -3.20
CA PRO A 264 22.49 -20.79 -3.46
C PRO A 264 23.10 -20.57 -4.85
N GLY A 265 24.43 -20.64 -4.96
CA GLY A 265 25.15 -20.49 -6.22
C GLY A 265 25.38 -19.04 -6.68
N GLY A 266 25.21 -18.05 -5.80
CA GLY A 266 25.48 -16.64 -6.10
C GLY A 266 24.35 -15.92 -6.86
N LEU A 267 23.21 -16.61 -7.06
CA LEU A 267 22.01 -16.02 -7.62
C LEU A 267 21.35 -15.09 -6.60
N ARG A 268 20.74 -14.00 -7.09
CA ARG A 268 20.01 -13.05 -6.25
C ARG A 268 18.55 -13.01 -6.67
N LEU A 269 17.65 -12.94 -5.69
CA LEU A 269 16.21 -12.81 -5.93
C LEU A 269 15.72 -11.48 -5.39
N ARG A 270 15.19 -10.62 -6.26
CA ARG A 270 14.62 -9.34 -5.89
C ARG A 270 13.10 -9.42 -5.91
N LEU A 271 12.45 -9.15 -4.80
CA LEU A 271 11.00 -8.97 -4.71
C LEU A 271 10.69 -7.48 -4.77
N ILE A 272 9.81 -7.05 -5.67
CA ILE A 272 9.47 -5.64 -5.91
C ILE A 272 8.00 -5.39 -5.61
N GLY A 273 7.72 -4.44 -4.71
CA GLY A 273 6.41 -3.98 -4.32
C GLY A 273 6.15 -2.52 -4.70
N GLY A 274 4.91 -2.19 -5.06
CA GLY A 274 4.50 -0.83 -5.43
C GLY A 274 4.17 -0.66 -6.92
N PRO A 275 3.61 0.50 -7.32
CA PRO A 275 3.29 0.78 -8.71
C PRO A 275 4.58 0.88 -9.56
N PRO A 276 4.58 0.36 -10.81
CA PRO A 276 5.73 0.50 -11.72
C PRO A 276 6.00 1.98 -12.03
N GLY A 277 7.25 2.42 -11.90
CA GLY A 277 7.70 3.71 -12.46
C GLY A 277 8.10 4.83 -11.49
N ALA A 278 8.84 4.53 -10.42
CA ALA A 278 9.51 5.57 -9.62
C ALA A 278 10.92 5.95 -10.13
N GLU A 279 11.22 5.65 -11.41
CA GLU A 279 12.39 6.14 -12.13
C GLU A 279 11.95 7.03 -13.28
N ALA A 280 11.66 8.29 -12.99
CA ALA A 280 11.80 9.42 -13.91
C ALA A 280 11.64 10.73 -13.14
N HIS A 281 12.58 11.64 -13.33
CA HIS A 281 12.62 13.04 -12.84
C HIS A 281 13.27 13.25 -11.47
N SER A 282 14.59 13.11 -11.45
CA SER A 282 15.47 14.14 -10.88
C SER A 282 15.89 15.09 -11.98
#